data_AF-A0A2E7S958-F1
#
_entry.id   AF-A0A2E7S958-F1
#
_cell.length_a   1.000
_cell.length_b   1.000
_cell.length_c   1.000
_cell.angle_alpha   90.00
_cell.angle_beta   90.00
_cell.angle_gamma   90.00
#
_symmetry.space_group_name_H-M   'P 1'
#
loop_
_entity.id
_entity.type
_entity.pdbx_description
1 polymer ?
#
loop_
_entity_poly.entity_id
_entity_poly.type
_entity_poly.pdbx_seq_one_letter_code
_entity_poly.pdbx_strand_id
1 'polypeptide(L)'
;MKLGVNILPLALVGLVVTIIVAFLIYVLATAWFSNAPFGLSDAPPQPIPFPHTVHAGSIEQGGAGIQCEFCHRNVTKGASATVPAVENCLFCHKQINAENDTGETTANVAQIQRVVDKYHDNNPINWERVHRLPDHARFVHEAHIRFLTQGESRIVTLPMGDEKPQQLPLSIGEACSVCHGNVAEMTEVQPQEGQSLKMGTCLDCHRQTNASTDCTICHK
;
A
#
# COMPACT_ATOMS: atom_id res chain seq x y z
N MET A 1 -35.31 33.17 -56.69
CA MET A 1 -33.96 32.56 -56.64
C MET A 1 -33.97 31.52 -55.52
N LYS A 2 -34.21 30.23 -55.83
CA LYS A 2 -34.21 29.16 -54.82
C LYS A 2 -32.76 28.73 -54.59
N LEU A 3 -32.18 29.09 -53.44
CA LEU A 3 -30.90 28.51 -53.02
C LEU A 3 -31.15 27.05 -52.65
N GLY A 4 -30.76 26.12 -53.53
CA GLY A 4 -30.72 24.69 -53.23
C GLY A 4 -29.49 24.40 -52.37
N VAL A 5 -29.61 24.49 -51.05
CA VAL A 5 -28.55 24.05 -50.14
C VAL A 5 -28.53 22.52 -50.17
N ASN A 6 -27.38 21.96 -50.56
CA ASN A 6 -27.17 20.52 -50.59
C ASN A 6 -26.99 20.04 -49.14
N ILE A 7 -28.05 19.48 -48.55
CA ILE A 7 -28.10 19.09 -47.13
C ILE A 7 -27.19 17.90 -46.78
N LEU A 8 -26.79 17.12 -47.78
CA LEU A 8 -25.98 15.91 -47.63
C LEU A 8 -24.57 16.18 -47.05
N PRO A 9 -23.75 17.12 -47.58
CA PRO A 9 -22.46 17.46 -46.99
C PRO A 9 -22.56 18.05 -45.59
N LEU A 10 -23.59 18.84 -45.28
CA LEU A 10 -23.81 19.36 -43.92
C LEU A 10 -24.10 18.22 -42.92
N ALA A 11 -24.95 17.26 -43.31
CA ALA A 11 -25.25 16.10 -42.48
C ALA A 11 -24.00 15.23 -42.23
N LEU A 12 -23.15 15.07 -43.25
CA LEU A 12 -21.92 14.27 -43.17
C LEU A 12 -20.88 14.94 -42.26
N VAL A 13 -20.70 16.26 -42.37
CA VAL A 13 -19.85 17.04 -41.45
C VAL A 13 -20.38 16.98 -40.02
N GLY A 14 -21.70 17.11 -39.82
CA GLY A 14 -22.33 16.98 -38.50
C GLY A 14 -22.05 15.63 -37.85
N LEU A 15 -22.24 14.53 -38.61
CA LEU A 15 -21.96 13.16 -38.13
C LEU A 15 -20.49 12.99 -37.72
N VAL A 16 -19.55 13.47 -38.54
CA VAL A 16 -18.12 13.39 -38.25
C VAL A 16 -17.77 14.16 -36.98
N VAL A 17 -18.31 15.37 -36.80
CA VAL A 17 -18.11 16.16 -35.57
C VAL A 17 -18.69 15.44 -34.36
N THR A 18 -19.88 14.86 -34.45
CA THR A 18 -20.48 14.09 -33.34
C THR A 18 -19.64 12.88 -32.96
N ILE A 19 -19.09 12.16 -33.94
CA ILE A 19 -18.21 11.01 -33.68
C ILE A 19 -16.92 11.46 -32.97
N ILE A 20 -16.30 12.56 -33.42
CA ILE A 20 -15.08 13.09 -32.79
C ILE A 20 -15.37 13.53 -31.36
N VAL A 21 -16.46 14.24 -31.11
CA VAL A 21 -16.84 14.69 -29.77
C VAL A 21 -17.15 13.49 -28.86
N ALA A 22 -17.88 12.49 -29.35
CA ALA A 22 -18.15 11.26 -28.61
C ALA A 22 -16.86 10.50 -28.26
N PHE A 23 -15.91 10.42 -29.18
CA PHE A 23 -14.61 9.81 -28.94
C PHE A 23 -13.80 10.57 -27.88
N LEU A 24 -13.77 11.91 -27.95
CA LEU A 24 -13.10 12.73 -26.94
C LEU A 24 -13.74 12.59 -25.56
N ILE A 25 -15.07 12.58 -25.47
CA ILE A 25 -15.78 12.34 -24.21
C ILE A 25 -15.46 10.94 -23.67
N TYR A 26 -15.43 9.92 -24.53
CA TYR A 26 -15.06 8.56 -24.12
C TYR A 26 -13.63 8.49 -23.58
N VAL A 27 -12.66 9.11 -24.26
CA VAL A 27 -11.26 9.16 -23.80
C VAL A 27 -11.13 9.92 -22.48
N LEU A 28 -11.82 11.06 -22.33
CA LEU A 28 -11.80 11.84 -21.09
C LEU A 28 -12.48 11.09 -19.95
N ALA A 29 -13.62 10.44 -20.19
CA ALA A 29 -14.31 9.66 -19.19
C ALA A 29 -13.49 8.44 -18.76
N THR A 30 -12.95 7.68 -19.71
CA THR A 30 -12.08 6.53 -19.39
C THR A 30 -10.85 6.97 -18.62
N ALA A 31 -10.16 8.04 -19.03
CA ALA A 31 -9.04 8.58 -18.27
C ALA A 31 -9.44 9.04 -16.85
N TRP A 32 -10.61 9.67 -16.71
CA TRP A 32 -11.14 10.15 -15.43
C TRP A 32 -11.53 9.01 -14.48
N PHE A 33 -12.07 7.90 -14.99
CA PHE A 33 -12.53 6.77 -14.18
C PHE A 33 -11.47 5.68 -13.99
N SER A 34 -10.52 5.52 -14.92
CA SER A 34 -9.43 4.55 -14.79
C SER A 34 -8.28 5.05 -13.93
N ASN A 35 -8.08 6.37 -13.87
CA ASN A 35 -7.11 7.04 -13.00
C ASN A 35 -7.83 8.08 -12.15
N ALA A 36 -8.82 7.64 -11.37
CA ALA A 36 -9.60 8.52 -10.52
C ALA A 36 -8.67 9.39 -9.65
N PRO A 37 -8.62 10.72 -9.86
CA PRO A 37 -7.70 11.61 -9.13
C PRO A 37 -8.03 11.74 -7.64
N PHE A 38 -9.11 11.08 -7.18
CA PHE A 38 -9.64 11.13 -5.82
C PHE A 38 -9.28 9.93 -4.94
N GLY A 39 -8.33 9.08 -5.36
CA GLY A 39 -7.87 7.97 -4.51
C GLY A 39 -8.93 6.88 -4.29
N LEU A 40 -9.85 6.71 -5.25
CA LEU A 40 -10.83 5.63 -5.32
C LEU A 40 -10.26 4.33 -5.91
N SER A 41 -8.95 4.27 -6.13
CA SER A 41 -8.28 3.10 -6.68
C SER A 41 -7.94 2.15 -5.54
N ASP A 42 -8.63 1.01 -5.50
CA ASP A 42 -8.29 -0.15 -4.66
C ASP A 42 -6.81 -0.52 -4.81
N ALA A 43 -6.25 -1.18 -3.79
CA ALA A 43 -4.90 -1.71 -3.89
C ALA A 43 -4.74 -2.60 -5.13
N PRO A 44 -3.57 -2.54 -5.81
CA PRO A 44 -3.34 -3.38 -6.97
C PRO A 44 -3.37 -4.86 -6.60
N PRO A 45 -3.91 -5.73 -7.46
CA PRO A 45 -3.96 -7.16 -7.21
C PRO A 45 -2.53 -7.71 -7.06
N GLN A 46 -2.33 -8.53 -6.02
CA GLN A 46 -1.02 -9.13 -5.72
C GLN A 46 -0.78 -10.42 -6.52
N PRO A 47 0.49 -10.75 -6.87
CA PRO A 47 0.82 -11.96 -7.62
C PRO A 47 0.49 -13.26 -6.85
N ILE A 48 0.61 -13.21 -5.52
CA ILE A 48 0.24 -14.29 -4.61
C ILE A 48 -0.50 -13.63 -3.44
N PRO A 49 -1.72 -14.08 -3.07
CA PRO A 49 -2.43 -13.56 -1.91
C PRO A 49 -1.62 -13.77 -0.63
N PHE A 50 -1.43 -12.70 0.14
CA PHE A 50 -0.69 -12.74 1.40
C PHE A 50 -1.54 -12.13 2.54
N PRO A 51 -2.31 -12.97 3.26
CA PRO A 51 -3.12 -12.50 4.37
C PRO A 51 -2.24 -12.18 5.58
N HIS A 52 -2.17 -10.91 5.98
CA HIS A 52 -1.43 -10.53 7.20
C HIS A 52 -2.14 -11.02 8.47
N THR A 53 -3.46 -11.26 8.41
CA THR A 53 -4.26 -11.85 9.49
C THR A 53 -3.71 -13.14 10.06
N VAL A 54 -3.20 -14.04 9.22
CA VAL A 54 -2.66 -15.32 9.69
C VAL A 54 -1.20 -15.21 10.15
N HIS A 55 -0.47 -14.19 9.70
CA HIS A 55 0.95 -14.01 10.00
C HIS A 55 1.17 -13.08 11.19
N ALA A 56 0.70 -11.85 11.09
CA ALA A 56 0.87 -10.79 12.08
C ALA A 56 -0.35 -10.62 13.00
N GLY A 57 -1.50 -11.23 12.66
CA GLY A 57 -2.68 -11.24 13.52
C GLY A 57 -2.42 -11.85 14.88
N SER A 58 -3.24 -11.48 15.86
CA SER A 58 -3.05 -11.92 17.25
C SER A 58 -3.31 -13.42 17.39
N ILE A 59 -2.59 -14.06 18.33
CA ILE A 59 -2.77 -15.49 18.63
C ILE A 59 -4.21 -15.78 19.09
N GLU A 60 -4.81 -14.84 19.83
CA GLU A 60 -6.21 -14.93 20.27
C GLU A 60 -7.21 -14.97 19.11
N GLN A 61 -6.89 -14.31 17.98
CA GLN A 61 -7.70 -14.31 16.75
C GLN A 61 -7.28 -15.43 15.77
N GLY A 62 -6.40 -16.34 16.18
CA GLY A 62 -5.92 -17.45 15.35
C GLY A 62 -4.78 -17.08 14.39
N GLY A 63 -4.14 -15.92 14.55
CA GLY A 63 -2.93 -15.53 13.84
C GLY A 63 -1.65 -16.06 14.51
N ALA A 64 -0.51 -15.95 13.83
CA ALA A 64 0.78 -16.42 14.34
C ALA A 64 1.52 -15.42 15.26
N GLY A 65 1.02 -14.19 15.40
CA GLY A 65 1.64 -13.16 16.25
C GLY A 65 3.07 -12.76 15.83
N ILE A 66 3.43 -12.92 14.55
CA ILE A 66 4.75 -12.59 14.04
C ILE A 66 4.93 -11.07 14.04
N GLN A 67 6.04 -10.60 14.61
CA GLN A 67 6.37 -9.17 14.66
C GLN A 67 6.70 -8.62 13.27
N CYS A 68 6.30 -7.37 12.99
CA CYS A 68 6.39 -6.75 11.67
C CYS A 68 7.83 -6.75 11.12
N GLU A 69 8.81 -6.44 11.96
CA GLU A 69 10.24 -6.38 11.64
C GLU A 69 10.86 -7.75 11.35
N PHE A 70 10.19 -8.86 11.67
CA PHE A 70 10.69 -10.19 11.31
C PHE A 70 10.77 -10.36 9.79
N CYS A 71 9.72 -9.92 9.09
CA CYS A 71 9.64 -9.89 7.63
C CYS A 71 10.23 -8.59 7.06
N HIS A 72 9.86 -7.44 7.64
CA HIS A 72 10.30 -6.12 7.22
C HIS A 72 11.58 -5.67 7.93
N ARG A 73 12.64 -6.48 7.78
CA ARG A 73 13.86 -6.43 8.60
C ARG A 73 14.64 -5.11 8.56
N ASN A 74 14.48 -4.34 7.50
CA ASN A 74 15.23 -3.10 7.34
C ASN A 74 14.48 -1.86 7.88
N VAL A 75 13.26 -2.04 8.39
CA VAL A 75 12.40 -0.94 8.87
C VAL A 75 13.03 -0.16 10.02
N THR A 76 13.85 -0.81 10.86
CA THR A 76 14.53 -0.21 12.01
C THR A 76 15.96 0.25 11.72
N LYS A 77 16.45 0.11 10.48
CA LYS A 77 17.89 0.30 10.16
C LYS A 77 18.17 1.13 8.91
N GLY A 78 17.18 1.29 8.03
CA GLY A 78 17.41 2.00 6.77
C GLY A 78 16.20 2.78 6.28
N ALA A 79 16.34 3.31 5.07
CA ALA A 79 15.33 4.17 4.48
C ALA A 79 14.06 3.42 4.06
N SER A 80 14.17 2.13 3.73
CA SER A 80 13.06 1.29 3.29
C SER A 80 12.84 0.14 4.27
N ALA A 81 11.59 -0.19 4.57
CA ALA A 81 11.22 -1.40 5.29
C ALA A 81 11.62 -2.70 4.56
N THR A 82 11.77 -2.63 3.22
CA THR A 82 11.98 -3.75 2.28
C THR A 82 10.87 -4.79 2.32
N VAL A 83 10.67 -5.49 1.20
CA VAL A 83 9.80 -6.66 1.13
C VAL A 83 10.70 -7.89 1.32
N PRO A 84 10.30 -8.90 2.13
CA PRO A 84 11.14 -10.06 2.37
C PRO A 84 11.48 -10.81 1.07
N ALA A 85 12.69 -11.36 1.04
CA ALA A 85 13.11 -12.27 -0.02
C ALA A 85 12.35 -13.61 0.10
N VAL A 86 12.22 -14.36 -1.01
CA VAL A 86 11.40 -15.60 -1.07
C VAL A 86 11.91 -16.66 -0.09
N GLU A 87 13.22 -16.68 0.16
CA GLU A 87 13.92 -17.50 1.15
C GLU A 87 13.28 -17.38 2.54
N ASN A 88 12.85 -16.17 2.94
CA ASN A 88 12.28 -15.94 4.27
C ASN A 88 10.95 -16.68 4.46
N CYS A 89 10.16 -16.83 3.39
CA CYS A 89 8.90 -17.56 3.42
C CYS A 89 9.14 -19.05 3.73
N LEU A 90 10.24 -19.60 3.23
CA LEU A 90 10.56 -21.02 3.41
C LEU A 90 11.07 -21.39 4.80
N PHE A 91 11.33 -20.41 5.66
CA PHE A 91 11.67 -20.68 7.05
C PHE A 91 10.57 -21.51 7.74
N CYS A 92 9.30 -21.19 7.47
CA CYS A 92 8.15 -21.94 7.95
C CYS A 92 7.51 -22.81 6.86
N HIS A 93 7.32 -22.25 5.66
CA HIS A 93 6.55 -22.91 4.60
C HIS A 93 7.24 -24.10 3.92
N LYS A 94 8.48 -24.42 4.29
CA LYS A 94 9.11 -25.69 3.92
C LYS A 94 8.44 -26.90 4.60
N GLN A 95 7.83 -26.71 5.76
CA GLN A 95 7.19 -27.77 6.54
C GLN A 95 5.66 -27.80 6.37
N ILE A 96 5.07 -26.69 5.92
CA ILE A 96 3.64 -26.53 5.68
C ILE A 96 3.38 -26.87 4.21
N ASN A 97 3.15 -28.16 3.92
CA ASN A 97 2.89 -28.68 2.59
C ASN A 97 1.56 -29.45 2.56
N ALA A 98 1.11 -29.83 1.35
CA ALA A 98 -0.14 -30.58 1.16
C ALA A 98 -0.16 -31.93 1.88
N GLU A 99 1.00 -32.49 2.18
CA GLU A 99 1.14 -33.78 2.86
C GLU A 99 0.89 -33.69 4.37
N ASN A 100 1.18 -32.52 4.97
CA ASN A 100 1.01 -32.25 6.39
C ASN A 100 -0.26 -31.43 6.70
N ASP A 101 -1.06 -31.10 5.69
CA ASP A 101 -2.33 -30.40 5.87
C ASP A 101 -3.36 -31.37 6.45
N THR A 102 -3.65 -31.20 7.74
CA THR A 102 -4.64 -32.02 8.46
C THR A 102 -6.08 -31.66 8.10
N GLY A 103 -6.31 -30.66 7.23
CA GLY A 103 -7.62 -30.12 6.89
C GLY A 103 -8.27 -29.31 8.02
N GLU A 104 -7.57 -29.16 9.14
CA GLU A 104 -7.98 -28.35 10.30
C GLU A 104 -7.47 -26.91 10.19
N THR A 105 -6.52 -26.66 9.29
CA THR A 105 -5.92 -25.34 9.07
C THR A 105 -6.61 -24.60 7.93
N THR A 106 -6.74 -23.27 8.04
CA THR A 106 -7.25 -22.39 6.96
C THR A 106 -6.19 -22.11 5.88
N ALA A 107 -5.10 -22.90 5.85
CA ALA A 107 -3.95 -22.64 5.01
C ALA A 107 -4.28 -22.91 3.54
N ASN A 108 -4.09 -21.91 2.68
CA ASN A 108 -4.21 -22.09 1.24
C ASN A 108 -2.92 -22.72 0.69
N VAL A 109 -2.81 -24.04 0.83
CA VAL A 109 -1.62 -24.81 0.42
C VAL A 109 -1.25 -24.58 -1.05
N ALA A 110 -2.24 -24.37 -1.93
CA ALA A 110 -1.97 -24.07 -3.33
C ALA A 110 -1.21 -22.75 -3.53
N GLN A 111 -1.49 -21.71 -2.73
CA GLN A 111 -0.73 -20.46 -2.78
C GLN A 111 0.65 -20.61 -2.13
N ILE A 112 0.75 -21.39 -1.05
CA ILE A 112 2.03 -21.70 -0.39
C ILE A 112 2.96 -22.42 -1.37
N GLN A 113 2.44 -23.38 -2.14
CA GLN A 113 3.23 -24.11 -3.15
C GLN A 113 3.79 -23.17 -4.22
N ARG A 114 3.04 -22.15 -4.66
CA ARG A 114 3.56 -21.15 -5.61
C ARG A 114 4.78 -20.40 -5.06
N VAL A 115 4.82 -20.12 -3.77
CA VAL A 115 5.99 -19.50 -3.11
C VAL A 115 7.18 -20.46 -3.09
N VAL A 116 6.92 -21.74 -2.79
CA VAL A 116 7.93 -22.81 -2.82
C VAL A 116 8.51 -22.98 -4.22
N ASP A 117 7.66 -23.01 -5.25
CA ASP A 117 8.09 -23.12 -6.66
C ASP A 117 8.96 -21.92 -7.05
N LYS A 118 8.56 -20.69 -6.68
CA LYS A 118 9.33 -19.47 -6.92
C LYS A 118 10.74 -19.54 -6.34
N TYR A 119 10.88 -20.08 -5.13
CA TYR A 119 12.18 -20.31 -4.52
C TYR A 119 13.01 -21.34 -5.31
N HIS A 120 12.44 -22.50 -5.65
CA HIS A 120 13.15 -23.56 -6.37
C HIS A 120 13.60 -23.13 -7.77
N ASP A 121 12.80 -22.33 -8.45
CA ASP A 121 13.10 -21.79 -9.78
C ASP A 121 14.07 -20.60 -9.73
N ASN A 122 14.52 -20.17 -8.55
CA ASN A 122 15.28 -18.92 -8.35
C ASN A 122 14.60 -17.68 -8.95
N ASN A 123 13.26 -17.66 -8.93
CA ASN A 123 12.45 -16.60 -9.50
C ASN A 123 11.87 -15.72 -8.39
N PRO A 124 12.18 -14.41 -8.32
CA PRO A 124 11.61 -13.54 -7.31
C PRO A 124 10.10 -13.35 -7.51
N ILE A 125 9.41 -13.00 -6.42
CA ILE A 125 8.01 -12.58 -6.46
C ILE A 125 7.97 -11.08 -6.75
N ASN A 126 7.40 -10.71 -7.89
CA ASN A 126 7.24 -9.32 -8.30
C ASN A 126 6.01 -8.70 -7.64
N TRP A 127 6.14 -8.29 -6.39
CA TRP A 127 5.07 -7.68 -5.60
C TRP A 127 4.61 -6.34 -6.18
N GLU A 128 3.30 -6.09 -6.13
CA GLU A 128 2.73 -4.81 -6.52
C GLU A 128 2.70 -3.84 -5.34
N ARG A 129 3.41 -2.72 -5.47
CA ARG A 129 3.57 -1.78 -4.35
C ARG A 129 2.29 -0.97 -4.13
N VAL A 130 1.67 -1.16 -2.96
CA VAL A 130 0.48 -0.41 -2.52
C VAL A 130 0.82 1.04 -2.18
N HIS A 131 1.83 1.26 -1.35
CA HIS A 131 2.24 2.61 -0.92
C HIS A 131 3.39 3.13 -1.80
N ARG A 132 3.12 4.13 -2.63
CA ARG A 132 4.11 4.78 -3.51
C ARG A 132 4.20 6.28 -3.22
N LEU A 133 5.40 6.74 -2.91
CA LEU A 133 5.75 8.17 -2.92
C LEU A 133 6.35 8.53 -4.29
N PRO A 134 6.23 9.80 -4.73
CA PRO A 134 6.93 10.27 -5.93
C PRO A 134 8.45 10.11 -5.81
N ASP A 135 9.14 9.88 -6.93
CA ASP A 135 10.60 9.60 -6.93
C ASP A 135 11.46 10.77 -6.40
N HIS A 136 10.96 12.00 -6.51
CA HIS A 136 11.62 13.20 -5.97
C HIS A 136 11.37 13.39 -4.46
N ALA A 137 10.61 12.49 -3.81
CA ALA A 137 10.38 12.50 -2.38
C ALA A 137 11.12 11.32 -1.73
N ARG A 138 11.85 11.60 -0.66
CA ARG A 138 12.54 10.60 0.16
C ARG A 138 11.84 10.44 1.51
N PHE A 139 11.71 9.20 1.94
CA PHE A 139 11.23 8.81 3.25
C PHE A 139 12.22 7.84 3.87
N VAL A 140 12.49 7.98 5.18
CA VAL A 140 13.47 7.15 5.90
C VAL A 140 12.78 6.43 7.04
N HIS A 141 12.48 5.14 6.90
CA HIS A 141 11.77 4.36 7.91
C HIS A 141 12.47 4.38 9.28
N GLU A 142 13.78 4.12 9.33
CA GLU A 142 14.56 4.10 10.58
C GLU A 142 14.31 5.34 11.46
N ALA A 143 14.38 6.54 10.87
CA ALA A 143 14.23 7.79 11.59
C ALA A 143 12.83 7.92 12.23
N HIS A 144 11.79 7.51 11.49
CA HIS A 144 10.40 7.58 11.96
C HIS A 144 10.11 6.50 13.01
N ILE A 145 10.55 5.26 12.79
CA ILE A 145 10.39 4.18 13.78
C ILE A 145 11.13 4.52 15.06
N ARG A 146 12.35 5.07 14.95
CA ARG A 146 13.12 5.51 16.12
C ARG A 146 12.39 6.59 16.91
N PHE A 147 11.77 7.56 16.23
CA PHE A 147 11.00 8.62 16.89
C PHE A 147 9.80 8.08 17.70
N LEU A 148 9.14 7.03 17.19
CA LEU A 148 7.95 6.45 17.82
C LEU A 148 8.28 5.42 18.91
N THR A 149 9.38 4.69 18.78
CA THR A 149 9.69 3.53 19.64
C THR A 149 10.80 3.80 20.67
N GLN A 150 11.43 4.98 20.64
CA GLN A 150 12.53 5.32 21.55
C GLN A 150 12.33 6.69 22.21
N GLY A 151 13.09 6.92 23.29
CA GLY A 151 13.12 8.19 24.03
C GLY A 151 12.41 8.13 25.38
N GLU A 152 12.28 9.29 26.01
CA GLU A 152 11.56 9.45 27.28
C GLU A 152 10.05 9.39 27.08
N SER A 153 9.34 8.94 28.11
CA SER A 153 7.88 8.83 28.08
C SER A 153 7.24 10.21 27.88
N ARG A 154 6.46 10.34 26.81
CA ARG A 154 5.82 11.60 26.43
C ARG A 154 4.50 11.33 25.73
N ILE A 155 3.57 12.29 25.84
CA ILE A 155 2.30 12.26 25.13
C ILE A 155 2.44 13.07 23.85
N VAL A 156 2.10 12.46 22.72
CA VAL A 156 2.14 13.09 21.41
C VAL A 156 0.80 12.90 20.71
N THR A 157 0.22 13.98 20.21
CA THR A 157 -0.93 13.89 19.31
C THR A 157 -0.43 13.59 17.91
N LEU A 158 -0.83 12.45 17.36
CA LEU A 158 -0.47 12.04 16.01
C LEU A 158 -1.64 12.33 15.08
N PRO A 159 -1.47 13.19 14.05
CA PRO A 159 -2.53 13.50 13.10
C PRO A 159 -2.82 12.33 12.14
N MET A 160 -1.94 11.33 12.09
CA MET A 160 -2.12 10.10 11.33
C MET A 160 -2.73 9.05 12.27
N GLY A 161 -4.06 8.93 12.25
CA GLY A 161 -4.82 7.96 13.06
C GLY A 161 -6.13 8.55 13.58
N ASP A 162 -6.61 8.09 14.72
CA ASP A 162 -7.82 8.58 15.40
C ASP A 162 -7.69 10.02 15.98
N GLU A 163 -6.63 10.76 15.64
CA GLU A 163 -6.23 12.03 16.27
C GLU A 163 -6.10 11.96 17.81
N LYS A 164 -5.93 10.75 18.36
CA LYS A 164 -5.84 10.53 19.81
C LYS A 164 -4.41 10.76 20.31
N PRO A 165 -4.23 11.34 21.51
CA PRO A 165 -2.94 11.40 22.17
C PRO A 165 -2.38 9.99 22.39
N GLN A 166 -1.15 9.75 21.92
CA GLN A 166 -0.43 8.49 22.08
C GLN A 166 0.67 8.64 23.13
N GLN A 167 0.83 7.64 23.98
CA GLN A 167 1.95 7.56 24.92
C GLN A 167 3.13 6.85 24.26
N LEU A 168 4.22 7.59 24.05
CA LEU A 168 5.47 7.02 23.56
C LEU A 168 6.32 6.53 24.75
N PRO A 169 7.22 5.54 24.54
CA PRO A 169 7.47 4.81 23.29
C PRO A 169 6.38 3.77 22.97
N LEU A 170 6.08 3.62 21.68
CA LEU A 170 5.20 2.57 21.16
C LEU A 170 5.96 1.26 20.94
N SER A 171 5.24 0.14 20.94
CA SER A 171 5.73 -1.10 20.33
C SER A 171 5.89 -0.92 18.81
N ILE A 172 6.65 -1.81 18.16
CA ILE A 172 6.86 -1.75 16.71
C ILE A 172 5.54 -1.87 15.93
N GLY A 173 4.66 -2.79 16.35
CA GLY A 173 3.35 -2.96 15.72
C GLY A 173 2.49 -1.70 15.84
N GLU A 174 2.41 -1.10 17.03
CA GLU A 174 1.70 0.17 17.24
C GLU A 174 2.29 1.30 16.40
N ALA A 175 3.63 1.40 16.33
CA ALA A 175 4.31 2.42 15.53
C ALA A 175 4.04 2.25 14.01
N CYS A 176 3.98 1.01 13.51
CA CYS A 176 3.58 0.73 12.12
C CYS A 176 2.13 1.14 11.86
N SER A 177 1.23 0.85 12.80
CA SER A 177 -0.21 1.16 12.68
C SER A 177 -0.53 2.65 12.65
N VAL A 178 0.39 3.51 13.12
CA VAL A 178 0.24 4.98 12.98
C VAL A 178 0.08 5.39 11.51
N CYS A 179 0.84 4.77 10.59
CA CYS A 179 0.89 5.18 9.17
C CYS A 179 0.29 4.16 8.20
N HIS A 180 0.17 2.89 8.58
CA HIS A 180 -0.30 1.81 7.71
C HIS A 180 -1.65 1.23 8.15
N GLY A 181 -2.24 1.75 9.23
CA GLY A 181 -3.43 1.20 9.85
C GLY A 181 -3.19 -0.18 10.45
N ASN A 182 -4.26 -0.86 10.84
CA ASN A 182 -4.16 -2.19 11.45
C ASN A 182 -3.89 -3.28 10.41
N VAL A 183 -2.65 -3.34 9.91
CA VAL A 183 -2.22 -4.33 8.91
C VAL A 183 -2.39 -5.76 9.42
N ALA A 184 -2.29 -5.99 10.73
CA ALA A 184 -2.48 -7.31 11.33
C ALA A 184 -3.90 -7.86 11.13
N GLU A 185 -4.89 -7.02 10.81
CA GLU A 185 -6.26 -7.41 10.49
C GLU A 185 -6.56 -7.44 8.98
N MET A 186 -5.57 -7.15 8.13
CA MET A 186 -5.74 -7.08 6.67
C MET A 186 -5.49 -8.43 5.99
N THR A 187 -6.49 -8.94 5.29
CA THR A 187 -6.32 -10.08 4.36
C THR A 187 -5.63 -9.65 3.06
N GLU A 188 -5.80 -8.40 2.67
CA GLU A 188 -5.10 -7.74 1.58
C GLU A 188 -4.76 -6.32 2.02
N VAL A 189 -3.52 -5.89 1.78
CA VAL A 189 -3.05 -4.57 2.20
C VAL A 189 -3.75 -3.50 1.38
N GLN A 190 -4.46 -2.61 2.07
CA GLN A 190 -5.09 -1.45 1.46
C GLN A 190 -4.45 -0.16 2.01
N PRO A 191 -4.42 0.93 1.24
CA PRO A 191 -4.14 2.24 1.79
C PRO A 191 -5.16 2.57 2.88
N GLN A 192 -4.71 3.11 4.01
CA GLN A 192 -5.65 3.53 5.05
C GLN A 192 -6.49 4.71 4.56
N GLU A 193 -7.82 4.60 4.72
CA GLU A 193 -8.75 5.67 4.40
C GLU A 193 -8.39 6.96 5.14
N GLY A 194 -8.36 8.09 4.43
CA GLY A 194 -7.98 9.40 4.99
C GLY A 194 -6.47 9.60 5.19
N GLN A 195 -5.67 8.54 5.27
CA GLN A 195 -4.21 8.61 5.31
C GLN A 195 -3.61 8.49 3.92
N SER A 196 -3.87 9.50 3.09
CA SER A 196 -3.08 9.65 1.89
C SER A 196 -1.66 10.03 2.30
N LEU A 197 -0.63 9.24 1.97
CA LEU A 197 0.79 9.59 2.15
C LEU A 197 1.20 10.77 1.24
N LYS A 198 0.47 11.88 1.35
CA LYS A 198 0.65 13.13 0.64
C LYS A 198 1.46 14.07 1.53
N MET A 199 2.02 15.09 0.89
CA MET A 199 2.86 16.08 1.54
C MET A 199 2.20 16.74 2.76
N GLY A 200 0.89 17.04 2.72
CA GLY A 200 0.16 17.63 3.84
C GLY A 200 0.25 16.79 5.11
N THR A 201 -0.02 15.50 5.00
CA THR A 201 0.04 14.54 6.11
C THR A 201 1.43 14.50 6.76
N CYS A 202 2.50 14.49 5.95
CA CYS A 202 3.87 14.55 6.46
C CYS A 202 4.15 15.88 7.20
N LEU A 203 3.77 17.00 6.59
CA LEU A 203 4.02 18.33 7.15
C LEU A 203 3.24 18.57 8.45
N ASP A 204 2.00 18.11 8.53
CA ASP A 204 1.16 18.33 9.71
C ASP A 204 1.70 17.54 10.90
N CYS A 205 2.14 16.29 10.68
CA CYS A 205 2.84 15.52 11.71
C CYS A 205 4.13 16.21 12.14
N HIS A 206 4.95 16.65 11.18
CA HIS A 206 6.22 17.31 11.50
C HIS A 206 6.02 18.62 12.27
N ARG A 207 5.00 19.42 11.94
CA ARG A 207 4.64 20.64 12.69
C ARG A 207 4.21 20.34 14.12
N GLN A 208 3.37 19.33 14.32
CA GLN A 208 2.86 18.95 15.64
C GLN A 208 3.94 18.33 16.54
N THR A 209 4.91 17.64 15.93
CA THR A 209 6.01 16.97 16.64
C THR A 209 7.29 17.80 16.68
N ASN A 210 7.27 19.02 16.14
CA ASN A 210 8.42 19.91 16.01
C ASN A 210 9.61 19.27 15.27
N ALA A 211 9.32 18.41 14.28
CA ALA A 211 10.31 17.85 13.36
C ALA A 211 10.55 18.79 12.16
N SER A 212 11.67 18.60 11.46
CA SER A 212 12.05 19.48 10.35
C SER A 212 11.04 19.43 9.21
N THR A 213 10.57 20.59 8.77
CA THR A 213 9.70 20.78 7.60
C THR A 213 10.46 21.33 6.39
N ASP A 214 11.80 21.33 6.45
CA ASP A 214 12.65 21.83 5.37
C ASP A 214 12.53 20.97 4.11
N CYS A 215 12.42 21.65 2.95
CA CYS A 215 12.20 20.98 1.67
C CYS A 215 13.30 19.97 1.33
N THR A 216 14.55 20.26 1.65
CA THR A 216 15.70 19.39 1.33
C THR A 216 15.75 18.14 2.22
N ILE A 217 15.00 18.14 3.33
CA ILE A 217 14.84 16.97 4.17
C ILE A 217 13.96 15.92 3.50
N CYS A 218 12.95 16.34 2.75
CA CYS A 218 11.98 15.45 2.09
C CYS A 218 12.22 15.29 0.59
N HIS A 219 12.89 16.23 -0.07
CA HIS A 219 13.09 16.24 -1.53
C HIS A 219 14.56 16.22 -1.93
N LYS A 220 14.84 15.52 -3.03
CA LYS A 220 16.15 15.49 -3.70
C LYS A 220 15.98 15.57 -5.21
#